data_AF-A0A1E2S222-F1
#
_entry.id   AF-A0A1E2S222-F1
#
_cell.length_a   1.000
_cell.length_b   1.000
_cell.length_c   1.000
_cell.angle_alpha   90.00
_cell.angle_beta   90.00
_cell.angle_gamma   90.00
#
_symmetry.space_group_name_H-M   'P 1'
#
loop_
_entity.id
_entity.type
_entity.pdbx_description
1 polymer ?
#
loop_
_entity_poly.entity_id
_entity_poly.type
_entity_poly.pdbx_seq_one_letter_code
_entity_poly.pdbx_strand_id
1 'polypeptide(L)' 'MQAHSRLGGIGGVDVSPVTVNGATYYRVQVGPFGDRSSAESARAKVAAAGYSGARVVGP' A
#
# COMPACT_ATOMS: atom_id res chain seq x y z
N MET A 1 7.44 10.61 -6.01
CA MET A 1 6.07 10.71 -5.43
C MET A 1 4.97 10.22 -6.39
N GLN A 2 5.12 9.08 -7.07
CA GLN A 2 4.09 8.58 -8.02
C GLN A 2 3.06 7.62 -7.40
N ALA A 3 3.35 7.02 -6.24
CA ALA A 3 2.47 6.03 -5.60
C ALA A 3 1.13 6.64 -5.14
N HIS A 4 1.15 7.87 -4.63
CA HIS A 4 -0.05 8.54 -4.10
C HIS A 4 -1.12 8.75 -5.19
N SER A 5 -0.70 9.21 -6.38
CA SER A 5 -1.61 9.51 -7.49
C SER A 5 -2.19 8.25 -8.15
N ARG A 6 -1.43 7.15 -8.16
CA ARG A 6 -1.89 5.87 -8.74
C ARG A 6 -2.78 5.05 -7.81
N LEU A 7 -2.63 5.22 -6.50
CA LEU A 7 -3.31 4.38 -5.50
C LEU A 7 -4.44 5.09 -4.76
N GLY A 8 -4.56 6.42 -4.87
CA GLY A 8 -5.62 7.20 -4.22
C GLY A 8 -7.05 6.81 -4.64
N GLY A 9 -7.23 6.18 -5.80
CA GLY A 9 -8.53 5.63 -6.23
C GLY A 9 -8.91 4.28 -5.61
N ILE A 10 -8.01 3.65 -4.84
CA ILE A 10 -8.20 2.32 -4.24
C ILE A 10 -8.61 2.44 -2.77
N GLY A 11 -8.13 3.47 -2.06
CA GLY A 11 -8.40 3.74 -0.65
C GLY A 11 -7.49 4.86 -0.11
N GLY A 12 -7.60 5.17 1.18
CA GLY A 12 -6.68 6.11 1.84
C GLY A 12 -5.24 5.61 1.71
N VAL A 13 -4.32 6.46 1.24
CA VAL A 13 -2.91 6.09 1.05
C VAL A 13 -2.07 6.82 2.08
N ASP A 14 -1.51 6.07 3.03
CA ASP A 14 -0.49 6.57 3.94
C ASP A 14 0.90 6.21 3.41
N VAL A 15 1.80 7.18 3.39
CA VAL A 15 3.20 6.97 3.00
C VAL A 15 4.10 7.37 4.15
N SER A 16 4.66 6.37 4.84
CA SER A 16 5.54 6.59 5.98
C SER A 16 6.99 6.28 5.60
N PRO A 17 7.94 7.21 5.83
CA PRO A 17 9.36 6.93 5.66
C PRO A 17 9.85 5.98 6.76
N VAL A 18 10.70 5.02 6.40
CA VAL A 18 11.34 4.08 7.31
C VAL A 18 12.81 3.91 6.94
N THR A 19 13.69 3.95 7.93
CA THR A 19 15.11 3.66 7.72
C THR A 19 15.36 2.17 7.91
N VAL A 20 15.84 1.49 6.88
CA VAL A 20 16.24 0.08 6.92
C VAL A 20 17.69 -0.02 6.52
N ASN A 21 18.54 -0.56 7.40
CA ASN A 21 19.99 -0.71 7.17
C ASN A 21 20.69 0.58 6.71
N GLY A 22 20.31 1.74 7.26
CA GLY A 22 20.89 3.03 6.91
C GLY A 22 20.37 3.66 5.62
N ALA A 23 19.48 3.00 4.88
CA ALA A 23 18.81 3.55 3.71
C ALA A 23 17.36 3.93 4.03
N THR A 24 16.89 5.06 3.49
CA THR A 24 15.50 5.50 3.64
C THR A 24 14.62 4.80 2.60
N TYR A 25 13.64 4.05 3.09
CA TYR A 25 12.58 3.44 2.32
C TYR A 25 11.26 4.16 2.60
N TYR A 26 10.32 4.03 1.66
CA TYR A 26 8.98 4.58 1.81
C TYR A 26 8.00 3.41 1.82
N ARG A 27 7.33 3.20 2.95
CA ARG A 27 6.22 2.25 3.04
C ARG A 27 4.97 2.94 2.56
N VAL A 28 4.25 2.27 1.68
CA VAL A 28 2.95 2.72 1.20
C VAL A 28 1.90 1.77 1.78
N GLN A 29 1.06 2.28 2.66
CA GLN A 29 -0.08 1.56 3.23
C GLN A 29 -1.36 2.10 2.60
N VAL A 30 -2.18 1.21 2.05
CA VAL A 30 -3.49 1.55 1.50
C VAL A 30 -4.54 1.02 2.48
N GLY A 31 -5.47 1.85 2.94
CA GLY A 31 -6.48 1.52 3.95
C GLY A 31 -6.86 2.71 4.84
N PRO A 32 -7.45 2.48 6.03
CA PRO A 32 -7.78 1.19 6.64
C PRO A 32 -8.90 0.44 5.92
N PHE A 33 -8.88 -0.89 5.96
CA PHE A 33 -9.97 -1.75 5.44
C PHE A 33 -10.70 -2.40 6.61
N GLY A 34 -12.03 -2.48 6.53
CA GLY A 34 -12.88 -3.04 7.60
C GLY A 34 -12.80 -4.57 7.73
N ASP A 35 -12.40 -5.26 6.65
CA ASP A 35 -12.32 -6.72 6.58
C ASP A 35 -11.22 -7.17 5.60
N ARG A 36 -10.78 -8.43 5.78
CA ARG A 36 -9.71 -9.01 4.98
C ARG A 36 -10.06 -9.10 3.49
N SER A 37 -11.32 -9.35 3.15
CA SER A 37 -11.78 -9.47 1.76
C SER A 37 -11.61 -8.15 1.00
N SER A 38 -11.96 -7.04 1.64
CA SER A 38 -11.74 -5.68 1.12
C SER A 38 -10.25 -5.38 0.94
N ALA A 39 -9.40 -5.79 1.89
CA ALA A 39 -7.96 -5.63 1.79
C ALA A 39 -7.32 -6.47 0.66
N GLU A 40 -7.76 -7.70 0.45
CA GLU A 40 -7.29 -8.56 -0.65
C GLU A 40 -7.74 -8.01 -2.01
N SER A 41 -8.96 -7.48 -2.11
CA SER A 41 -9.45 -6.81 -3.31
C SER A 41 -8.63 -5.56 -3.65
N ALA A 42 -8.26 -4.77 -2.62
CA ALA A 42 -7.36 -3.65 -2.79
C ALA A 42 -5.94 -4.09 -3.17
N ARG A 43 -5.41 -5.16 -2.55
CA ARG A 43 -4.12 -5.76 -2.92
C ARG A 43 -4.09 -6.15 -4.40
N ALA A 44 -5.16 -6.74 -4.93
CA ALA A 44 -5.25 -7.09 -6.36
C ALA A 44 -5.14 -5.84 -7.25
N LYS A 45 -5.81 -4.74 -6.88
CA LYS A 45 -5.71 -3.45 -7.60
C LYS A 45 -4.30 -2.84 -7.51
N VAL A 46 -3.66 -2.92 -6.34
CA VAL A 46 -2.29 -2.47 -6.12
C VAL A 46 -1.29 -3.28 -6.97
N ALA A 47 -1.47 -4.60 -7.04
CA ALA A 47 -0.68 -5.48 -7.90
C ALA A 47 -0.87 -5.14 -9.39
N ALA A 48 -2.12 -4.91 -9.82
CA ALA A 48 -2.44 -4.48 -11.18
C ALA A 48 -1.83 -3.10 -11.53
N ALA A 49 -1.64 -2.23 -10.54
CA ALA A 49 -0.95 -0.95 -10.71
C ALA A 49 0.59 -1.07 -10.84
N GLY A 50 1.13 -2.30 -10.83
CA GLY A 50 2.56 -2.60 -10.97
C GLY A 50 3.29 -2.88 -9.66
N TYR A 51 2.59 -2.92 -8.52
CA TYR A 51 3.17 -3.19 -7.21
C TYR A 51 2.88 -4.63 -6.76
N SER A 52 3.39 -5.61 -7.50
CA SER A 52 3.14 -7.05 -7.28
C SER A 52 3.65 -7.57 -5.91
N GLY A 53 4.61 -6.87 -5.30
CA GLY A 53 5.13 -7.18 -3.96
C GLY A 53 4.23 -6.72 -2.81
N ALA A 54 3.06 -6.13 -3.09
CA ALA A 54 2.13 -5.69 -2.06
C ALA A 54 1.56 -6.89 -1.29
N ARG A 55 1.49 -6.75 0.03
CA ARG A 55 0.91 -7.73 0.95
C ARG A 55 -0.10 -7.03 1.85
N VAL A 56 -1.15 -7.73 2.25
CA VAL A 56 -2.07 -7.25 3.30
C VAL A 56 -1.30 -7.22 4.62
N VAL A 57 -1.32 -6.06 5.29
CA VAL A 57 -0.70 -5.81 6.59
C VAL A 57 -1.73 -5.19 7.53
N GLY A 58 -1.87 -5.77 8.72
CA GLY A 58 -2.92 -5.52 9.71
C GLY A 58 -3.03 -6.79 10.58
N PRO A 59 -3.46 -6.69 11.86
CA PRO A 59 -3.27 -7.77 12.84
C PRO A 59 -3.72 -9.15 12.36
#